data_AF-A0A7T7CBE1-F1
#
_entry.id   AF-A0A7T7CBE1-F1
#
_cell.length_a   1.000
_cell.length_b   1.000
_cell.length_c   1.000
_cell.angle_alpha   90.00
_cell.angle_beta   90.00
_cell.angle_gamma   90.00
#
_symmetry.space_group_name_H-M   'P 1'
#
loop_
_entity.id
_entity.type
_entity.pdbx_description
1 polymer ?
#
loop_
_entity_poly.entity_id
_entity_poly.type
_entity_poly.pdbx_seq_one_letter_code
_entity_poly.pdbx_strand_id
1 'polypeptide(L)' 'MKAIEEGSTTSKEIKLQTRAGMGICQGRTCRPLIDQAVSKHMKEAIPDSSRLTHNNPIRPITLTDLANNTKRDE' A
#
# COMPACT_ATOMS: atom_id res chain seq x y z
N MET A 1 -7.54 15.98 -0.82
CA MET A 1 -7.25 14.53 -0.98
C MET A 1 -8.09 14.11 -2.17
N LYS A 2 -7.59 14.38 -3.38
CA LYS A 2 -8.45 14.49 -4.58
C LYS A 2 -9.23 13.20 -4.89
N ALA A 3 -8.62 12.04 -4.72
CA ALA A 3 -9.30 10.75 -4.95
C ALA A 3 -10.45 10.47 -3.97
N ILE A 4 -10.35 10.93 -2.72
CA ILE A 4 -11.44 10.81 -1.74
C ILE A 4 -12.59 11.74 -2.12
N GLU A 5 -12.28 12.98 -2.53
CA GLU A 5 -13.27 13.95 -3.00
C GLU A 5 -13.98 13.47 -4.28
N GLU A 6 -13.29 12.71 -5.13
CA GLU A 6 -13.82 12.07 -6.34
C GLU A 6 -14.62 10.78 -6.05
N GLY A 7 -14.79 10.39 -4.78
CA GLY A 7 -15.67 9.30 -4.37
C GLY A 7 -14.97 7.97 -4.05
N SER A 8 -13.65 7.93 -3.94
CA SER A 8 -12.95 6.73 -3.45
C SER A 8 -13.28 6.49 -1.97
N THR A 9 -13.81 5.32 -1.67
CA THR A 9 -14.22 4.90 -0.32
C THR A 9 -13.27 3.86 0.27
N THR A 10 -12.51 3.15 -0.56
CA THR A 10 -11.59 2.10 -0.10
C THR A 10 -10.12 2.48 -0.29
N SER A 11 -9.24 1.99 0.59
CA SER A 11 -7.79 2.16 0.45
C SER A 11 -7.26 1.56 -0.87
N LYS A 12 -7.97 0.58 -1.45
CA LYS A 12 -7.64 -0.04 -2.75
C LYS A 12 -7.97 0.87 -3.93
N GLU A 13 -9.11 1.55 -3.92
CA GLU A 13 -9.48 2.55 -4.93
C GLU A 13 -8.48 3.70 -4.94
N ILE A 14 -8.16 4.24 -3.76
CA ILE A 14 -7.15 5.30 -3.62
C ILE A 14 -5.79 4.84 -4.15
N LYS A 15 -5.36 3.61 -3.82
CA LYS A 15 -4.13 3.02 -4.36
C LYS A 15 -4.16 2.96 -5.89
N LEU A 16 -5.24 2.49 -6.50
CA LEU A 16 -5.33 2.35 -7.96
C LEU A 16 -5.33 3.71 -8.68
N GLN A 17 -6.06 4.69 -8.14
CA GLN A 17 -6.22 6.02 -8.72
C GLN A 17 -4.98 6.90 -8.54
N THR A 18 -4.36 6.88 -7.35
CA THR A 18 -3.24 7.77 -7.01
C THR A 18 -1.87 7.11 -7.11
N ARG A 19 -1.82 5.78 -7.29
CA ARG A 19 -0.60 4.95 -7.23
C ARG A 19 0.13 5.02 -5.88
N ALA A 20 -0.51 5.56 -4.83
CA ALA A 20 0.07 5.64 -3.50
C ALA A 20 0.31 4.23 -2.94
N GLY A 21 1.54 3.98 -2.49
CA GLY A 21 1.97 2.67 -1.98
C GLY A 21 2.62 1.74 -3.02
N MET A 22 2.79 2.18 -4.26
CA MET A 22 3.49 1.43 -5.32
C MET A 22 4.95 1.86 -5.54
N GLY A 23 5.47 2.77 -4.73
CA GLY A 23 6.87 3.20 -4.80
C GLY A 23 7.84 2.17 -4.19
N ILE A 24 9.14 2.47 -4.23
CA ILE A 24 10.20 1.59 -3.72
C ILE A 24 10.02 1.17 -2.26
N CYS A 25 9.37 2.01 -1.45
CA CYS A 25 9.06 1.74 -0.05
C CYS A 25 7.83 0.82 0.14
N GLN A 26 7.15 0.39 -0.94
CA GLN A 26 5.96 -0.48 -0.92
C GLN A 26 4.86 -0.03 0.06
N GLY A 27 4.77 1.29 0.25
CA GLY A 27 3.79 1.93 1.10
C GLY A 27 4.04 1.86 2.60
N ARG A 28 5.27 1.59 3.05
CA ARG A 28 5.65 1.64 4.48
C ARG A 28 5.19 2.91 5.19
N THR A 29 5.27 4.05 4.50
CA THR A 29 4.87 5.35 5.07
C THR A 29 3.45 5.74 4.69
N CYS A 30 3.07 5.57 3.41
CA CYS A 30 1.80 6.11 2.94
C CYS A 30 0.58 5.24 3.24
N ARG A 31 0.71 3.91 3.45
CA ARG A 31 -0.43 3.04 3.79
C ARG A 31 -1.13 3.45 5.09
N PRO A 32 -0.44 3.61 6.23
CA PRO A 32 -1.10 4.05 7.45
C PRO A 32 -1.71 5.45 7.31
N LEU A 33 -1.11 6.33 6.50
CA LEU A 33 -1.67 7.66 6.23
C LEU A 33 -2.95 7.60 5.38
N ILE A 34 -2.99 6.72 4.37
CA ILE A 34 -4.19 6.49 3.54
C ILE A 34 -5.30 5.92 4.42
N ASP A 35 -5.01 4.90 5.22
CA ASP A 35 -6.00 4.29 6.11
C ASP A 35 -6.53 5.32 7.14
N GLN A 36 -5.66 6.15 7.72
CA GLN A 36 -6.12 7.24 8.59
C GLN A 36 -7.01 8.25 7.87
N ALA A 37 -6.67 8.62 6.64
CA ALA A 37 -7.43 9.61 5.89
C ALA A 37 -8.78 9.07 5.41
N VAL A 38 -8.86 7.79 5.01
CA VAL A 38 -10.12 7.11 4.69
C VAL A 38 -11.01 6.99 5.93
N SER A 39 -10.44 6.57 7.08
CA SER A 39 -11.20 6.44 8.32
C SER A 39 -11.77 7.78 8.78
N LYS A 40 -10.98 8.87 8.68
CA LYS A 40 -11.46 10.23 8.97
C LYS A 40 -12.58 10.67 8.03
N HIS A 41 -12.53 10.27 6.76
CA HIS A 41 -13.55 10.65 5.78
C HIS A 41 -14.86 9.87 5.99
N MET A 42 -14.78 8.56 6.22
CA MET A 42 -15.96 7.69 6.39
C MET A 42 -16.53 7.73 7.82
N LYS A 43 -15.82 8.32 8.79
CA LYS A 43 -16.17 8.32 10.23
C LYS A 43 -16.35 6.93 10.83
N GLU A 44 -15.80 5.92 10.18
CA GLU A 44 -15.87 4.52 10.58
C GLU A 44 -14.48 3.92 10.71
N ALA A 45 -14.37 2.89 11.54
CA ALA A 45 -13.16 2.09 11.62
C ALA A 45 -13.02 1.26 10.33
N ILE A 46 -11.87 1.39 9.66
CA ILE A 46 -11.57 0.62 8.46
C ILE A 46 -11.41 -0.86 8.86
N PRO A 47 -12.26 -1.77 8.36
CA PRO A 47 -12.11 -3.19 8.63
C PRO A 47 -10.79 -3.69 8.04
N ASP A 48 -10.12 -4.61 8.73
CA ASP A 48 -8.82 -5.15 8.29
C ASP A 48 -8.87 -5.73 6.87
N SER A 49 -10.03 -6.25 6.45
CA SER A 49 -10.25 -6.77 5.08
C SER A 49 -10.13 -5.71 3.98
N SER A 50 -10.31 -4.44 4.31
CA SER A 50 -10.21 -3.31 3.37
C SER A 50 -8.82 -2.66 3.35
N ARG A 51 -7.93 -3.06 4.26
CA ARG A 51 -6.54 -2.60 4.28
C ARG A 51 -5.74 -3.19 3.13
N LEU A 52 -4.72 -2.46 2.71
CA LEU A 52 -3.83 -2.92 1.64
C LEU A 52 -3.02 -4.14 2.07
N THR A 53 -2.93 -5.16 1.20
CA THR A 53 -2.19 -6.40 1.42
C THR A 53 -0.67 -6.24 1.25
N HIS A 54 0.11 -6.88 2.13
CA HIS A 54 1.57 -6.91 2.01
C HIS A 54 1.96 -8.08 1.11
N ASN A 55 2.66 -7.78 0.01
CA ASN A 55 3.13 -8.80 -0.92
C ASN A 55 4.63 -8.95 -0.81
N ASN A 56 5.12 -10.18 -1.01
CA ASN A 56 6.54 -10.45 -1.13
C ASN A 56 7.05 -10.04 -2.51
N PRO A 57 8.32 -9.60 -2.63
CA PRO A 57 9.31 -9.41 -1.56
C PRO A 57 9.15 -8.06 -0.82
N ILE A 58 9.36 -8.06 0.51
CA ILE A 58 9.21 -6.85 1.37
C ILE A 58 10.26 -5.77 1.04
N ARG A 59 11.48 -6.19 0.68
CA ARG A 59 12.53 -5.32 0.13
C ARG A 59 12.73 -5.63 -1.35
N PRO A 60 12.96 -4.61 -2.20
CA PRO A 60 13.31 -4.85 -3.59
C PRO A 60 14.52 -5.77 -3.69
N ILE A 61 14.43 -6.78 -4.55
CA ILE A 61 15.54 -7.64 -4.90
C ILE A 61 15.79 -7.57 -6.40
N THR A 62 17.04 -7.80 -6.83
CA THR A 62 17.31 -7.85 -8.26
C THR A 62 16.79 -9.18 -8.81
N LEU A 63 16.48 -9.21 -10.10
CA LEU A 63 16.08 -10.46 -10.76
C LEU A 63 17.21 -11.48 -10.73
N THR A 64 18.46 -11.04 -10.75
CA THR A 64 19.64 -11.90 -10.61
C THR A 64 19.68 -12.59 -9.25
N ASP A 65 19.42 -11.85 -8.15
CA ASP A 65 19.35 -12.45 -6.80
C ASP A 65 18.24 -13.50 -6.71
N LEU A 66 17.09 -13.20 -7.33
CA LEU A 66 15.95 -14.11 -7.38
C LEU A 66 16.27 -15.39 -8.19
N ALA A 67 16.92 -15.25 -9.34
CA ALA A 67 17.31 -16.38 -10.20
C ALA A 67 18.38 -17.27 -9.54
N ASN A 68 19.32 -16.68 -8.81
CA ASN A 68 20.40 -17.40 -8.15
C ASN A 68 20.00 -18.01 -6.79
N ASN A 69 18.72 -17.90 -6.39
CA ASN A 69 18.19 -18.35 -5.10
C ASN A 69 19.06 -17.91 -3.91
N THR A 70 19.72 -16.75 -4.04
CA THR A 70 20.69 -16.27 -3.07
C THR A 70 19.91 -15.56 -1.98
N LYS A 71 19.82 -16.18 -0.80
CA LYS A 71 19.24 -15.53 0.37
C LYS A 71 20.10 -14.34 0.75
N ARG A 72 19.60 -13.12 0.53
CA ARG A 72 20.13 -11.93 1.20
C ARG A 72 19.47 -11.83 2.56
N ASP A 73 19.96 -12.65 3.48
CA ASP A 73 19.69 -12.52 4.89
C ASP A 73 20.54 -11.36 5.43
N GLU A 74 20.17 -10.11 5.11
CA GLU A 74 20.64 -8.87 5.77
C GLU A 74 19.81 -7.66 5.33
#